data_AF-A0A099IZZ1-F1
#
_entry.id   AF-A0A099IZZ1-F1
#
_cell.length_a   1.000
_cell.length_b   1.000
_cell.length_c   1.000
_cell.angle_alpha   90.00
_cell.angle_beta   90.00
_cell.angle_gamma   90.00
#
_symmetry.space_group_name_H-M   'P 1'
#
loop_
_entity.id
_entity.type
_entity.pdbx_description
1 polymer ?
#
loop_
_entity_poly.entity_id
_entity_poly.type
_entity_poly.pdbx_seq_one_letter_code
_entity_poly.pdbx_strand_id
1 'polypeptide(L)'
;MNGDEFLALVRDFFGAKATQVTVDPSGSVATCVLYDSFVFTCGLNGEHGTFTGGIEYDTGKYLTVFLNERLSFNTDRESILRNLQIVDRYCRLRLPDKFLASSGA
;
A
#
# COMPACT_ATOMS: atom_id res chain seq x y z
N MET A 1 -14.70 0.12 8.87
CA MET A 1 -13.45 -0.19 9.61
C MET A 1 -12.89 1.11 10.17
N ASN A 2 -12.43 1.14 11.43
CA ASN A 2 -11.83 2.35 12.04
C ASN A 2 -10.37 2.55 11.58
N GLY A 3 -9.84 3.77 11.78
CA GLY A 3 -8.46 4.12 11.42
C GLY A 3 -7.40 3.22 12.09
N ASP A 4 -7.56 2.91 13.38
CA ASP A 4 -6.68 1.99 14.10
C ASP A 4 -6.71 0.57 13.54
N GLU A 5 -7.90 0.03 13.25
CA GLU A 5 -8.03 -1.32 12.67
C GLU A 5 -7.43 -1.37 11.26
N PHE A 6 -7.59 -0.29 10.50
CA PHE A 6 -6.96 -0.12 9.21
C PHE A 6 -5.44 -0.14 9.29
N LEU A 7 -4.87 0.67 10.17
CA LEU A 7 -3.43 0.72 10.37
C LEU A 7 -2.90 -0.65 10.83
N ALA A 8 -3.57 -1.30 11.76
CA ALA A 8 -3.22 -2.64 12.23
C ALA A 8 -3.24 -3.66 11.08
N LEU A 9 -4.25 -3.62 10.22
CA LEU A 9 -4.36 -4.54 9.09
C LEU A 9 -3.29 -4.31 8.01
N VAL A 10 -3.00 -3.05 7.68
CA VAL A 10 -1.92 -2.71 6.73
C VAL A 10 -0.56 -3.16 7.28
N ARG A 11 -0.33 -2.92 8.58
CA ARG A 11 0.90 -3.34 9.28
C ARG A 11 1.02 -4.85 9.38
N ASP A 12 -0.07 -5.57 9.65
CA ASP A 12 -0.09 -7.03 9.71
C ASP A 12 0.15 -7.64 8.32
N PHE A 13 -0.53 -7.13 7.30
CA PHE A 13 -0.42 -7.63 5.92
C PHE A 13 0.96 -7.44 5.31
N PHE A 14 1.51 -6.22 5.41
CA PHE A 14 2.85 -5.98 4.89
C PHE A 14 3.92 -6.46 5.85
N GLY A 15 3.70 -6.37 7.17
CA GLY A 15 4.63 -6.86 8.19
C GLY A 15 6.05 -6.41 7.92
N ALA A 16 6.95 -7.37 7.76
CA ALA A 16 8.36 -7.15 7.45
C ALA A 16 8.66 -6.60 6.04
N LYS A 17 7.67 -6.57 5.13
CA LYS A 17 7.81 -6.03 3.77
C LYS A 17 7.71 -4.51 3.72
N ALA A 18 7.09 -3.89 4.72
CA ALA A 18 6.96 -2.45 4.83
C ALA A 18 7.98 -1.90 5.83
N THR A 19 8.71 -0.87 5.42
CA THR A 19 9.63 -0.11 6.25
C THR A 19 9.17 1.34 6.33
N GLN A 20 9.69 2.11 7.30
CA GLN A 20 9.40 3.54 7.45
C GLN A 20 7.89 3.89 7.49
N VAL A 21 7.12 3.09 8.24
CA VAL A 21 5.68 3.34 8.42
C VAL A 21 5.49 4.64 9.20
N THR A 22 4.96 5.63 8.51
CA THR A 22 4.66 6.97 9.03
C THR A 22 3.15 7.16 8.96
N VAL A 23 2.57 7.76 10.00
CA VAL A 23 1.13 8.04 10.04
C VAL A 23 0.96 9.53 10.21
N ASP A 24 0.03 10.12 9.47
CA ASP A 24 -0.34 11.52 9.63
C ASP A 24 -0.85 11.78 11.06
N PRO A 25 -0.61 12.97 11.66
CA PRO A 25 -1.13 13.33 12.98
C PRO A 25 -2.65 13.17 13.13
N SER A 26 -3.40 13.20 12.04
CA SER A 26 -4.85 12.95 12.03
C SER A 26 -5.21 11.47 12.15
N GLY A 27 -4.25 10.56 11.99
CA GLY A 27 -4.43 9.10 12.02
C GLY A 27 -5.12 8.51 10.78
N SER A 28 -5.54 9.36 9.83
CA SER A 28 -6.34 8.96 8.67
C SER A 28 -5.51 8.46 7.49
N VAL A 29 -4.21 8.75 7.46
CA VAL A 29 -3.30 8.42 6.35
C VAL A 29 -2.04 7.78 6.89
N ALA A 30 -1.63 6.67 6.30
CA ALA A 30 -0.41 5.94 6.57
C ALA A 30 0.43 5.83 5.29
N THR A 31 1.69 6.20 5.40
CA THR A 31 2.71 6.07 4.35
C THR A 31 3.74 5.05 4.79
N CYS A 32 4.11 4.12 3.93
CA CYS A 32 5.14 3.14 4.19
C CYS A 32 5.93 2.83 2.93
N VAL A 33 7.17 2.40 3.09
CA VAL A 33 8.03 1.99 1.98
C VAL A 33 7.95 0.48 1.84
N LEU A 34 7.33 0.01 0.76
CA LEU A 34 7.25 -1.41 0.42
C LEU A 34 8.53 -1.85 -0.29
N TYR A 35 9.09 -2.96 0.18
CA TYR A 35 10.30 -3.58 -0.38
C TYR A 35 11.49 -2.62 -0.49
N ASP A 36 11.55 -1.61 0.37
CA ASP A 36 12.58 -0.56 0.37
C ASP A 36 12.72 0.18 -0.99
N SER A 37 11.68 0.16 -1.82
CA SER A 37 11.72 0.73 -3.18
C SER A 37 10.44 1.48 -3.58
N PHE A 38 9.29 1.15 -3.00
CA PHE A 38 8.02 1.76 -3.40
C PHE A 38 7.36 2.47 -2.21
N VAL A 39 7.21 3.78 -2.30
CA VAL A 39 6.50 4.56 -1.28
C VAL A 39 5.00 4.37 -1.49
N PHE A 40 4.36 3.57 -0.64
CA PHE A 40 2.93 3.35 -0.64
C PHE A 40 2.26 4.23 0.40
N THR A 41 1.30 5.04 -0.04
CA THR A 41 0.47 5.87 0.85
C THR A 41 -0.96 5.39 0.76
N CYS A 42 -1.60 5.20 1.91
CA CYS A 42 -2.98 4.73 2.01
C CYS A 42 -3.68 5.34 3.21
N GLY A 43 -4.99 5.56 3.10
CA GLY A 43 -5.74 6.24 4.14
C GLY A 43 -7.23 6.18 3.92
N LEU A 44 -7.97 6.51 4.97
CA LEU A 44 -9.44 6.58 5.00
C LEU A 44 -9.90 8.04 4.89
N ASN A 45 -9.25 8.82 4.03
CA ASN A 45 -9.39 10.28 3.98
C ASN A 45 -10.32 10.80 2.86
N GLY A 46 -11.11 9.93 2.23
CA GLY A 46 -12.13 10.41 1.29
C GLY A 46 -13.26 11.13 2.02
N GLU A 47 -13.88 12.13 1.38
CA GLU A 47 -14.97 12.96 1.91
C GLU A 47 -16.19 12.17 2.44
N HIS A 48 -16.24 10.86 2.18
CA HIS A 48 -17.26 9.92 2.65
C HIS A 48 -16.70 8.75 3.49
N GLY A 49 -15.48 8.87 4.02
CA GLY A 49 -14.78 7.77 4.69
C GLY A 49 -14.43 6.65 3.73
N THR A 50 -14.01 6.98 2.51
CA THR A 50 -13.60 5.99 1.51
C THR A 50 -12.12 5.65 1.63
N PHE A 51 -11.76 4.42 1.24
CA PHE A 51 -10.37 4.01 1.13
C PHE A 51 -9.72 4.74 -0.06
N THR A 52 -8.59 5.36 0.23
CA THR A 52 -7.72 6.02 -0.74
C THR A 52 -6.33 5.44 -0.60
N GLY A 53 -5.66 5.18 -1.71
CA GLY A 53 -4.30 4.68 -1.66
C GLY A 53 -3.62 4.76 -3.01
N GLY A 54 -2.29 4.78 -2.98
CA GLY A 54 -1.48 4.84 -4.18
C GLY A 54 0.01 4.72 -3.86
N ILE A 55 0.77 4.27 -4.85
CA ILE A 55 2.23 4.29 -4.77
C ILE A 55 2.70 5.63 -5.32
N GLU A 56 3.41 6.41 -4.52
CA GLU A 56 4.12 7.59 -5.02
C GLU A 56 5.28 7.14 -5.91
N TYR A 57 5.29 7.60 -7.16
CA TYR A 57 6.35 7.29 -8.13
C TYR A 57 7.15 8.52 -8.56
N ASP A 58 6.65 9.72 -8.28
CA ASP A 58 7.25 11.02 -8.55
C ASP A 58 6.66 12.02 -7.55
N THR A 59 7.35 13.11 -7.25
CA THR A 59 6.92 14.06 -6.21
C THR A 59 5.50 14.57 -6.47
N GLY A 60 4.56 14.19 -5.60
CA GLY A 60 3.14 14.56 -5.73
C GLY A 60 2.35 13.78 -6.79
N LYS A 61 2.94 12.74 -7.40
CA LYS A 61 2.23 11.83 -8.32
C LYS A 61 2.08 10.45 -7.72
N TYR A 62 0.82 10.04 -7.60
CA TYR A 62 0.42 8.76 -7.04
C TYR A 62 -0.15 7.86 -8.12
N LEU A 63 0.34 6.64 -8.17
CA LEU A 63 -0.24 5.58 -8.97
C LEU A 63 -1.39 4.97 -8.19
N THR A 64 -2.61 5.11 -8.70
CA THR A 64 -3.84 4.56 -8.11
C THR A 64 -4.41 3.39 -8.92
N VAL A 65 -3.80 3.10 -10.08
CA VAL A 65 -4.16 2.01 -10.98
C VAL A 65 -2.99 1.05 -11.07
N PHE A 66 -3.22 -0.19 -10.66
CA PHE A 66 -2.20 -1.23 -10.54
C PHE A 66 -2.63 -2.42 -11.38
N LEU A 67 -1.80 -2.87 -12.33
CA LEU A 67 -2.10 -4.03 -13.18
C LEU A 67 -3.44 -3.93 -13.93
N ASN A 68 -3.83 -2.72 -14.35
CA ASN A 68 -5.13 -2.45 -14.98
C ASN A 68 -6.35 -2.68 -14.05
N GLU A 69 -6.11 -2.87 -12.75
CA GLU A 69 -7.10 -2.91 -11.69
C GLU A 69 -7.06 -1.60 -10.89
N ARG A 70 -8.24 -1.10 -10.50
CA ARG A 70 -8.37 0.08 -9.65
C ARG A 70 -8.61 -0.37 -8.21
N LEU A 71 -8.03 0.38 -7.27
CA LEU A 71 -8.32 0.17 -5.86
C LEU A 71 -9.81 0.43 -5.60
N SER A 72 -10.41 -0.45 -4.81
CA SER A 72 -11.78 -0.29 -4.35
C SER A 72 -11.85 0.79 -3.28
N PHE A 73 -12.85 1.65 -3.36
CA PHE A 73 -13.11 2.71 -2.37
C PHE A 73 -13.80 2.19 -1.09
N ASN A 74 -14.18 0.91 -1.08
CA ASN A 74 -14.80 0.24 0.07
C ASN A 74 -13.83 0.13 1.24
N THR A 75 -14.36 0.32 2.45
CA THR A 75 -13.61 0.23 3.71
C THR A 75 -13.85 -1.07 4.47
N ASP A 76 -14.45 -2.06 3.80
CA ASP A 76 -14.55 -3.43 4.30
C ASP A 76 -13.18 -4.10 4.35
N ARG A 77 -12.98 -4.93 5.37
CA ARG A 77 -11.74 -5.67 5.57
C ARG A 77 -11.28 -6.41 4.32
N GLU A 78 -12.20 -7.10 3.65
CA GLU A 78 -11.92 -7.89 2.44
C GLU A 78 -11.53 -7.00 1.25
N SER A 79 -12.21 -5.87 1.08
CA SER A 79 -11.92 -4.89 0.03
C SER A 79 -10.53 -4.27 0.21
N ILE A 80 -10.20 -3.89 1.45
CA ILE A 80 -8.89 -3.35 1.79
C ILE A 80 -7.82 -4.42 1.58
N LEU A 81 -8.04 -5.65 2.02
CA LEU A 81 -7.09 -6.74 1.84
C LEU A 81 -6.83 -7.03 0.35
N ARG A 82 -7.88 -7.02 -0.49
CA ARG A 82 -7.73 -7.15 -1.95
C ARG A 82 -6.91 -5.99 -2.53
N ASN A 83 -7.16 -4.76 -2.10
CA ASN A 83 -6.38 -3.59 -2.50
C ASN A 83 -4.89 -3.76 -2.17
N LEU A 84 -4.57 -4.20 -0.95
CA LEU A 84 -3.20 -4.46 -0.52
C LEU A 84 -2.55 -5.59 -1.32
N GLN A 85 -3.29 -6.65 -1.67
CA GLN A 85 -2.82 -7.73 -2.53
C GLN A 85 -2.48 -7.26 -3.94
N ILE A 86 -3.30 -6.38 -4.53
CA ILE A 86 -3.04 -5.79 -5.85
C ILE A 86 -1.73 -4.99 -5.81
N VAL A 87 -1.54 -4.16 -4.78
CA VAL A 87 -0.33 -3.37 -4.58
C VAL A 87 0.90 -4.25 -4.36
N ASP A 88 0.81 -5.28 -3.49
CA ASP A 88 1.90 -6.25 -3.25
C ASP A 88 2.30 -6.97 -4.55
N ARG A 89 1.31 -7.41 -5.33
CA ARG A 89 1.54 -8.09 -6.61
C ARG A 89 2.19 -7.15 -7.63
N TYR A 90 1.74 -5.91 -7.69
CA TYR A 90 2.34 -4.89 -8.54
C TYR A 90 3.79 -4.62 -8.15
N CYS A 91 4.07 -4.39 -6.86
CA CYS A 91 5.42 -4.19 -6.34
C CYS A 91 6.32 -5.38 -6.67
N ARG A 92 5.84 -6.62 -6.51
CA ARG A 92 6.59 -7.84 -6.87
C ARG A 92 6.90 -7.97 -8.36
N LEU A 93 5.98 -7.56 -9.23
CA LEU A 93 6.18 -7.58 -10.67
C LEU A 93 7.11 -6.46 -11.15
N ARG A 94 7.04 -5.30 -10.50
CA ARG A 94 7.88 -4.13 -10.83
C ARG A 94 9.21 -4.11 -10.11
N LEU A 95 9.38 -4.88 -9.04
CA LEU A 95 10.68 -5.16 -8.43
C LEU A 95 11.55 -5.73 -9.54
N PRO A 96 12.49 -4.95 -10.08
CA PRO A 96 13.43 -5.51 -11.03
C PRO A 96 14.23 -6.56 -10.27
N ASP A 97 14.65 -7.60 -11.00
CA ASP A 97 15.59 -8.69 -10.74
C ASP A 97 16.72 -8.52 -9.67
N LYS A 98 16.83 -7.43 -8.92
CA LYS A 98 17.74 -7.24 -7.78
C LYS A 98 17.56 -8.28 -6.66
N PHE A 99 16.43 -8.98 -6.57
CA PHE A 99 16.27 -10.14 -5.68
C PHE A 99 16.51 -11.50 -6.36
N LEU A 100 16.57 -11.56 -7.70
CA LEU A 100 16.87 -12.80 -8.45
C LEU A 100 18.37 -13.06 -8.61
N ALA A 101 19.23 -12.11 -8.24
CA ALA A 101 20.67 -12.33 -8.12
C ALA A 101 21.10 -13.13 -6.88
N SER A 102 20.22 -13.94 -6.28
CA SER A 102 20.60 -14.97 -5.30
C SER A 102 19.81 -16.27 -5.44
N SER A 103 19.54 -16.68 -6.68
CA SER A 103 19.35 -18.10 -7.02
C SER A 103 20.05 -18.40 -8.34
N GLY A 104 21.35 -18.14 -8.38
CA GLY A 104 22.25 -18.95 -9.18
C GLY A 104 22.57 -20.21 -8.37
N ALA A 105 22.06 -21.35 -8.81
CA ALA A 105 22.60 -22.68 -8.52
C ALA A 105 22.16 -23.61 -9.65
#